data_AF-K0V227-F1
#
_entry.id   AF-K0V227-F1
#
_cell.length_a   1.000
_cell.length_b   1.000
_cell.length_c   1.000
_cell.angle_alpha   90.00
_cell.angle_beta   90.00
_cell.angle_gamma   90.00
#
_symmetry.space_group_name_H-M   'P 1'
#
loop_
_entity.id
_entity.type
_entity.pdbx_description
1 polymer ?
#
loop_
_entity_poly.entity_id
_entity_poly.type
_entity_poly.pdbx_seq_one_letter_code
_entity_poly.pdbx_strand_id
1 'polypeptide(L)'
;PDGTVEVTTPTGHTYTTEPHSAALFDDLATPTGNLNLTDPPPAPGPNRCAKMPKRSRTREQDRQDRIAEERRLRAEFNNDLAHERAYQAWLAEEHGPPPPF
;
A
#
# COMPACT_ATOMS: atom_id res chain seq x y z
N PRO A 1 0.83 -20.12 36.94
CA PRO A 1 -0.33 -19.94 37.85
C PRO A 1 -0.79 -21.30 38.35
N ASP A 2 -1.26 -21.41 39.60
CA ASP A 2 -1.58 -22.68 40.30
C ASP A 2 -3.04 -23.13 40.12
N GLY A 3 -3.85 -22.38 39.36
CA GLY A 3 -5.22 -22.76 39.00
C GLY A 3 -6.27 -22.69 40.13
N THR A 4 -5.86 -22.45 41.37
CA THR A 4 -6.74 -22.22 42.53
C THR A 4 -7.58 -20.95 42.37
N VAL A 5 -8.90 -21.07 42.59
CA VAL A 5 -9.84 -19.94 42.56
C VAL A 5 -10.41 -19.71 43.94
N GLU A 6 -10.21 -18.49 44.44
CA GLU A 6 -10.80 -17.99 45.69
C GLU A 6 -12.06 -17.18 45.37
N VAL A 7 -13.19 -17.58 45.96
CA VAL A 7 -14.48 -16.90 45.76
C VAL A 7 -14.97 -16.37 47.11
N THR A 8 -15.07 -15.05 47.23
CA THR A 8 -15.69 -14.38 48.37
C THR A 8 -17.15 -14.09 48.08
N THR A 9 -18.04 -14.59 48.95
CA THR A 9 -19.48 -14.34 48.85
C THR A 9 -19.88 -13.02 49.52
N PRO A 10 -21.02 -12.41 49.13
CA PRO A 10 -21.50 -11.16 49.74
C PRO A 10 -21.78 -11.26 51.25
N THR A 11 -21.99 -12.47 51.77
CA THR A 11 -22.17 -12.76 53.20
C THR A 11 -20.83 -12.88 53.96
N GLY A 12 -19.69 -12.71 53.27
CA GLY A 12 -18.36 -12.71 53.87
C GLY A 12 -17.71 -14.10 53.98
N HIS A 13 -18.30 -15.15 53.43
CA HIS A 13 -17.66 -16.46 53.37
C HIS A 13 -16.72 -16.55 52.18
N THR A 14 -15.53 -17.09 52.41
CA THR A 14 -14.53 -17.38 51.39
C THR A 14 -14.50 -18.88 51.13
N TYR A 15 -14.63 -19.26 49.87
CA TYR A 15 -14.47 -20.64 49.41
C TYR A 15 -13.24 -20.74 48.52
N THR A 16 -12.40 -21.74 48.77
CA THR A 16 -11.25 -22.06 47.92
C THR A 16 -11.59 -23.30 47.11
N THR A 17 -11.40 -23.22 45.79
CA THR A 17 -11.61 -24.36 44.89
C THR A 17 -10.32 -24.69 44.17
N GLU A 18 -9.97 -25.98 44.20
CA GLU A 18 -8.85 -26.52 43.46
C GLU A 18 -9.31 -27.02 42.08
N PRO A 19 -8.47 -26.92 41.04
CA PRO A 19 -8.81 -27.38 39.71
C PRO A 19 -8.98 -28.91 39.70
N HIS A 20 -10.16 -29.40 39.33
CA HIS A 20 -10.44 -30.83 39.27
C HIS A 20 -9.48 -31.61 38.35
N SER A 21 -8.93 -30.94 37.32
CA SER A 21 -7.90 -31.51 36.45
C SER A 21 -6.63 -31.93 37.19
N ALA A 22 -6.24 -31.21 38.25
CA ALA A 22 -5.09 -31.56 39.07
C ALA A 22 -5.31 -32.85 39.86
N ALA A 23 -6.56 -33.19 40.19
CA ALA A 23 -6.91 -34.45 40.85
C ALA A 23 -6.98 -35.64 39.88
N LEU A 24 -7.20 -35.38 38.58
CA LEU A 24 -7.29 -36.43 37.56
C LEU A 24 -5.95 -36.68 36.85
N PHE A 25 -5.09 -35.68 36.79
CA PHE A 25 -3.82 -35.72 36.06
C PHE A 25 -2.73 -35.01 36.87
N ASP A 26 -1.84 -35.79 37.49
CA ASP A 26 -0.75 -35.29 38.33
C ASP A 26 0.14 -34.26 37.59
N ASP A 27 0.34 -34.45 36.28
CA ASP A 27 1.12 -33.52 35.44
C ASP A 27 0.51 -32.11 35.36
N LEU A 28 -0.81 -31.99 35.51
CA LEU A 28 -1.52 -30.70 35.49
C LEU A 28 -1.59 -30.03 36.87
N ALA A 29 -1.21 -30.74 37.94
CA ALA A 29 -1.14 -30.19 39.29
C ALA A 29 0.08 -29.27 39.49
N THR A 30 1.06 -29.32 38.58
CA THR A 30 2.27 -28.49 38.69
C THR A 30 2.05 -27.13 38.03
N PRO A 31 2.21 -26.01 38.76
CA PRO A 31 2.14 -24.68 38.17
C PRO A 31 3.16 -24.53 37.04
N THR A 32 2.73 -23.93 35.92
CA THR A 32 3.58 -23.65 34.75
C THR A 32 4.73 -22.65 35.04
N GLY A 33 4.88 -22.19 36.28
CA GLY A 33 5.86 -21.20 36.71
C GLY A 33 5.45 -19.75 36.44
N ASN A 34 6.39 -18.84 36.70
CA ASN A 34 6.24 -17.41 36.43
C ASN A 34 6.70 -17.13 34.99
N LEU A 35 5.79 -16.58 34.19
CA LEU A 35 6.11 -16.11 32.86
C LEU A 35 6.75 -14.72 32.97
N ASN A 36 8.04 -14.62 32.67
CA ASN A 36 8.71 -13.33 32.49
C ASN A 36 8.34 -12.77 31.11
N LEU A 37 7.16 -12.17 31.03
CA LEU A 37 6.71 -11.49 29.81
C LEU A 37 7.48 -10.16 29.67
N THR A 38 8.14 -9.97 28.54
CA THR A 38 8.67 -8.66 28.16
C THR A 38 7.51 -7.73 27.81
N ASP A 39 7.73 -6.42 27.96
CA ASP A 39 6.73 -5.42 27.56
C ASP A 39 6.25 -5.64 26.12
N PRO A 40 4.93 -5.58 25.88
CA PRO A 40 4.40 -5.74 24.54
C PRO A 40 4.92 -4.61 23.65
N PRO A 41 5.21 -4.90 22.37
CA PRO A 41 5.65 -3.87 21.44
C PRO A 41 4.58 -2.78 21.30
N PRO A 42 4.96 -1.55 20.93
CA PRO A 42 4.03 -0.47 20.70
C PRO A 42 2.91 -0.87 19.75
N ALA A 43 1.69 -0.38 20.01
CA ALA A 43 0.56 -0.62 19.14
C ALA A 43 0.90 -0.15 17.70
N PRO A 44 0.54 -0.93 16.67
CA PRO A 44 0.81 -0.54 15.30
C PRO A 44 0.11 0.76 14.94
N GLY A 45 0.74 1.58 14.10
CA GLY A 45 0.15 2.81 13.62
C GLY A 45 -1.17 2.59 12.85
N PRO A 46 -2.02 3.62 12.75
CA PRO A 46 -3.42 3.53 12.29
C PRO A 46 -3.58 2.99 10.85
N ASN A 47 -2.51 3.02 10.05
CA ASN A 47 -2.53 2.59 8.65
C ASN A 47 -1.78 1.26 8.41
N ARG A 48 -1.51 0.45 9.45
CA ARG A 48 -0.84 -0.86 9.32
C ARG A 48 -1.47 -1.76 8.24
N CYS A 49 -2.80 -1.74 8.15
CA CYS A 49 -3.56 -2.57 7.22
C CYS A 49 -3.78 -1.91 5.85
N ALA A 50 -3.38 -0.65 5.67
CA ALA A 50 -3.49 0.03 4.39
C ALA A 50 -2.43 -0.53 3.43
N LYS A 51 -2.87 -1.31 2.44
CA LYS A 51 -2.02 -1.89 1.40
C LYS A 51 -2.15 -1.22 0.04
N MET A 52 -3.01 -0.19 -0.07
CA MET A 52 -3.24 0.51 -1.33
C MET A 52 -2.10 1.48 -1.63
N PRO A 53 -1.47 1.40 -2.82
CA PRO A 53 -0.42 2.34 -3.20
C PRO A 53 -0.98 3.77 -3.29
N LYS A 54 -0.16 4.73 -2.88
CA LYS A 54 -0.48 6.16 -3.00
C LYS A 54 -0.05 6.67 -4.37
N ARG A 55 -0.76 7.67 -4.90
CA ARG A 55 -0.32 8.36 -6.12
C ARG A 55 1.04 9.01 -5.87
N SER A 56 1.96 8.83 -6.81
CA SER A 56 3.29 9.46 -6.80
C SER A 56 3.29 10.89 -7.34
N ARG A 57 2.34 11.22 -8.23
CA ARG A 57 2.19 12.54 -8.87
C ARG A 57 0.80 13.12 -8.64
N THR A 58 0.71 14.45 -8.70
CA THR A 58 -0.57 15.15 -8.64
C THR A 58 -1.30 15.04 -9.98
N ARG A 59 -2.63 15.18 -9.96
CA ARG A 59 -3.44 15.20 -11.20
C ARG A 59 -3.04 16.35 -12.14
N GLU A 60 -2.53 17.45 -11.58
CA GLU A 60 -2.10 18.59 -12.36
C GLU A 60 -0.78 18.28 -13.08
N GLN A 61 0.17 17.64 -12.42
CA GLN A 61 1.41 17.17 -13.06
C GLN A 61 1.12 16.22 -14.21
N ASP A 62 0.28 15.19 -13.99
CA ASP A 62 -0.11 14.25 -15.04
C ASP A 62 -0.79 14.97 -16.23
N ARG A 63 -1.59 16.01 -15.96
CA ARG A 63 -2.24 16.81 -17.01
C ARG A 63 -1.23 17.61 -17.82
N GLN A 64 -0.29 18.27 -17.15
CA GLN A 64 0.76 19.06 -17.80
C GLN A 64 1.65 18.17 -18.67
N ASP A 65 2.08 17.02 -18.13
CA ASP A 65 2.91 16.05 -18.85
C ASP A 65 2.21 15.56 -20.12
N ARG A 66 0.92 15.19 -20.02
CA ARG A 66 0.13 14.79 -21.18
C ARG A 66 0.01 15.90 -22.24
N ILE A 67 -0.26 17.14 -21.82
CA ILE A 67 -0.37 18.28 -22.75
C ILE A 67 0.97 18.54 -23.45
N ALA A 68 2.09 18.46 -22.72
CA ALA A 68 3.42 18.66 -23.28
C ALA A 68 3.76 17.60 -24.33
N GLU A 69 3.48 16.33 -24.03
CA GLU A 69 3.63 15.22 -24.97
C GLU A 69 2.78 15.43 -26.24
N GLU A 70 1.49 15.74 -26.07
CA GLU A 70 0.60 16.00 -27.21
C GLU A 70 1.10 17.17 -28.07
N ARG A 71 1.60 18.24 -27.45
CA ARG A 71 2.15 19.40 -28.17
C ARG A 71 3.41 19.03 -28.95
N ARG A 72 4.28 18.18 -28.40
CA ARG A 72 5.48 17.70 -29.10
C ARG A 72 5.09 16.90 -30.34
N LEU A 73 4.20 15.92 -30.19
CA LEU A 73 3.73 15.09 -31.32
C LEU A 73 3.04 15.93 -32.40
N ARG A 74 2.26 16.94 -32.01
CA ARG A 74 1.64 17.87 -32.95
C ARG A 74 2.65 18.76 -33.67
N ALA A 75 3.70 19.20 -32.99
CA ALA A 75 4.77 19.99 -33.62
C ALA A 75 5.50 19.17 -34.69
N GLU A 76 5.86 17.92 -34.38
CA GLU A 76 6.48 16.98 -35.33
C GLU A 76 5.59 16.77 -36.57
N PHE A 77 4.32 16.38 -36.36
CA PHE A 77 3.37 16.18 -37.47
C PHE A 77 3.19 17.43 -38.35
N ASN A 78 3.15 18.61 -37.75
CA ASN A 78 3.00 19.86 -38.49
C ASN A 78 4.24 20.18 -39.32
N ASN A 79 5.44 19.86 -38.84
CA ASN A 79 6.68 20.03 -39.59
C ASN A 79 6.70 19.13 -40.83
N ASP A 80 6.31 17.86 -40.67
CA ASP A 80 6.22 16.90 -41.78
C ASP A 80 5.22 17.39 -42.85
N LEU A 81 4.04 17.83 -42.40
CA LEU A 81 3.01 18.38 -43.29
C LEU A 81 3.48 19.66 -44.01
N ALA A 82 4.29 20.49 -43.34
CA ALA A 82 4.86 21.68 -43.96
C ALA A 82 5.88 21.32 -45.05
N HIS A 83 6.72 20.30 -44.80
CA HIS A 83 7.64 19.74 -45.80
C HIS A 83 6.90 19.21 -47.03
N GLU A 84 5.86 18.39 -46.83
CA GLU A 84 5.06 17.86 -47.92
C GLU A 84 4.41 18.98 -48.74
N ARG A 85 3.83 19.98 -48.08
CA ARG A 85 3.22 21.13 -48.76
C ARG A 85 4.23 21.92 -49.58
N ALA A 86 5.45 22.12 -49.07
CA ALA A 86 6.52 22.79 -49.80
C ALA A 86 6.89 21.99 -51.06
N TYR A 87 7.01 20.67 -50.95
CA TYR A 87 7.26 19.79 -52.09
C TYR A 87 6.13 19.81 -53.13
N GLN A 88 4.87 19.81 -52.69
CA GLN A 88 3.72 19.89 -53.60
C GLN A 88 3.62 21.25 -54.29
N ALA A 89 3.91 22.35 -53.59
CA ALA A 89 3.96 23.68 -54.18
C ALA A 89 5.04 23.75 -55.27
N TRP A 90 6.22 23.18 -54.98
CA TRP A 90 7.30 23.07 -55.96
C TRP A 90 6.90 22.27 -57.21
N LEU A 91 6.25 21.11 -57.05
CA LEU A 91 5.73 20.31 -58.17
C LEU A 91 4.70 21.07 -59.03
N ALA A 92 3.88 21.91 -58.40
CA ALA A 92 2.85 22.68 -59.08
C ALA A 92 3.42 23.89 -59.84
N GLU A 93 4.52 24.46 -59.35
CA GLU A 93 5.15 25.66 -59.90
C GLU A 93 6.20 25.36 -60.98
N GLU A 94 6.92 24.23 -60.88
CA GLU A 94 8.13 24.00 -61.67
C GLU A 94 8.13 22.66 -62.44
N HIS A 95 8.25 22.70 -63.77
CA HIS A 95 8.50 21.53 -64.63
C HIS A 95 10.00 21.14 -64.69
N GLY A 96 10.77 21.45 -63.63
CA GLY A 96 12.22 21.24 -63.52
C GLY A 96 12.60 20.08 -62.58
N PRO A 97 13.89 19.70 -62.48
CA PRO A 97 14.32 18.60 -61.61
C PRO A 97 14.21 18.96 -60.10
N PRO A 98 13.92 17.98 -59.22
CA PRO A 98 13.51 18.19 -57.83
C PRO A 98 14.54 18.88 -56.91
N PRO A 99 14.08 19.62 -55.88
CA PRO A 99 14.95 20.31 -54.94
C PRO A 99 15.63 19.30 -54.00
N PRO A 100 16.86 19.57 -53.54
CA PRO A 100 17.57 18.68 -52.64
C PRO A 100 16.89 18.63 -51.26
N PHE A 101 16.84 17.40 -50.72
CA PHE A 101 16.24 17.02 -49.43
C PHE A 101 16.75 17.82 -48.23
#